data_AF-A0A9J6EHA9-F1
#
_entry.id   AF-A0A9J6EHA9-F1
#
_cell.length_a   1.000
_cell.length_b   1.000
_cell.length_c   1.000
_cell.angle_alpha   90.00
_cell.angle_beta   90.00
_cell.angle_gamma   90.00
#
_symmetry.space_group_name_H-M   'P 1'
#
loop_
_entity.id
_entity.type
_entity.pdbx_description
1 polymer ?
#
loop_
_entity_poly.entity_id
_entity_poly.type
_entity_poly.pdbx_seq_one_letter_code
_entity_poly.pdbx_strand_id
1 'polypeptide(L)'
;MSYTRIGQCVCRGTTPDLSMCVNTDVVSWENTFEDLGSGHPILNLVVGRNAEHSANRKVRIADLDTFRQNRDTKKEEPIKDIGSWCEKILADVEIATKEI
;
A
#
# COMPACT_ATOMS: atom_id res chain seq x y z
N MET A 1 -29.65 5.02 2.05
CA MET A 1 -28.40 5.18 1.30
C MET A 1 -27.51 6.12 2.10
N SER A 2 -26.44 5.62 2.72
CA SER A 2 -25.48 6.48 3.42
C SER A 2 -24.49 7.02 2.41
N TYR A 3 -24.50 8.33 2.19
CA TYR A 3 -23.52 9.00 1.34
C TYR A 3 -22.20 9.11 2.12
N THR A 4 -21.21 8.30 1.76
CA THR A 4 -19.83 8.52 2.24
C THR A 4 -19.35 9.83 1.65
N ARG A 5 -18.95 10.77 2.50
CA ARG A 5 -18.46 12.09 2.09
C ARG A 5 -17.15 11.90 1.33
N ILE A 6 -17.14 12.11 0.02
CA ILE A 6 -15.90 12.15 -0.76
C ILE A 6 -15.13 13.40 -0.34
N GLY A 7 -13.91 13.24 0.16
CA GLY A 7 -13.07 14.36 0.57
C GLY A 7 -12.72 15.25 -0.63
N GLN A 8 -13.19 16.49 -0.63
CA GLN A 8 -12.72 17.53 -1.56
C GLN A 8 -11.72 18.45 -0.86
N CYS A 9 -10.75 18.99 -1.60
CA CYS A 9 -9.69 19.88 -1.09
C CYS A 9 -10.19 21.20 -0.43
N VAL A 10 -11.50 21.47 -0.50
CA VAL A 10 -12.18 22.66 0.04
C VAL A 10 -12.92 22.41 1.37
N CYS A 11 -12.98 21.18 1.87
CA CYS A 11 -13.66 20.87 3.13
C CYS A 11 -12.67 20.74 4.30
N ARG A 12 -12.97 21.37 5.45
CA ARG A 12 -12.19 21.22 6.69
C ARG A 12 -12.19 19.75 7.12
N GLY A 13 -11.01 19.13 7.19
CA GLY A 13 -10.86 17.70 7.53
C GLY A 13 -10.63 16.77 6.33
N THR A 14 -10.30 17.30 5.15
CA THR A 14 -9.78 16.48 4.05
C THR A 14 -8.26 16.50 4.08
N THR A 15 -7.67 15.31 4.00
CA THR A 15 -6.22 15.13 3.86
C THR A 15 -5.96 14.99 2.37
N PRO A 16 -5.59 16.05 1.63
CA PRO A 16 -5.39 15.94 0.20
C PRO A 16 -4.18 15.02 -0.07
N ASP A 17 -4.29 14.17 -1.09
CA ASP A 17 -3.15 13.43 -1.60
C ASP A 17 -2.20 14.42 -2.30
N LEU A 18 -0.93 14.43 -1.89
CA LEU A 18 0.09 15.34 -2.41
C LEU A 18 1.26 14.53 -2.96
N SER A 19 1.72 14.90 -4.15
CA SER A 19 2.94 14.36 -4.75
C SER A 19 3.94 15.49 -4.94
N MET A 20 5.18 15.27 -4.49
CA MET A 20 6.28 16.23 -4.61
C MET A 20 7.34 15.65 -5.54
N CYS A 21 7.77 16.42 -6.52
CA CYS A 21 8.83 16.05 -7.45
C CYS A 21 9.98 17.06 -7.36
N VAL A 22 11.22 16.57 -7.47
CA VAL A 22 12.44 17.40 -7.41
C VAL A 22 13.31 17.05 -8.61
N ASN A 23 13.92 18.05 -9.25
CA ASN A 23 14.81 17.88 -10.40
C ASN A 23 14.16 17.14 -11.59
N THR A 24 12.90 17.47 -11.90
CA THR A 24 12.20 16.97 -13.10
C THR A 24 11.58 18.13 -13.87
N ASP A 25 11.83 18.16 -15.18
CA ASP A 25 11.33 19.20 -16.07
C ASP A 25 10.02 18.77 -16.78
N VAL A 26 9.65 17.49 -16.65
CA VAL A 26 8.48 16.91 -17.28
C VAL A 26 7.60 16.29 -16.20
N VAL A 27 6.53 17.00 -15.83
CA VAL A 27 5.52 16.51 -14.91
C VAL A 27 4.12 16.81 -15.44
N SER A 28 3.26 15.81 -15.44
CA SER A 28 1.81 16.00 -15.56
C SER A 28 1.10 15.17 -14.51
N TRP A 29 -0.10 15.59 -14.15
CA TRP A 29 -0.94 14.87 -13.21
C TRP A 29 -2.42 15.02 -13.58
N GLU A 30 -3.21 14.03 -13.18
CA GLU A 30 -4.66 14.07 -13.24
C GLU A 30 -5.28 13.32 -12.05
N ASN A 31 -6.49 13.71 -11.66
CA ASN A 31 -7.32 12.93 -10.76
C ASN A 31 -8.14 11.96 -11.61
N THR A 32 -8.00 10.65 -11.39
CA THR A 32 -8.73 9.66 -12.20
C THR A 32 -10.22 9.60 -11.84
N PHE A 33 -10.60 10.18 -10.70
CA PHE A 33 -11.92 10.08 -10.07
C PHE A 33 -12.35 8.64 -9.73
N GLU A 34 -11.43 7.68 -9.80
CA GLU A 34 -11.63 6.28 -9.38
C GLU A 34 -11.11 6.09 -7.96
N ASP A 35 -11.88 5.47 -7.07
CA ASP A 35 -11.49 5.23 -5.68
C ASP A 35 -11.19 3.76 -5.34
N LEU A 36 -11.60 2.82 -6.20
CA LEU A 36 -11.52 1.36 -5.98
C LEU A 36 -12.00 0.91 -4.58
N GLY A 37 -12.99 1.62 -4.01
CA GLY A 37 -13.52 1.35 -2.67
C GLY A 37 -12.75 2.02 -1.53
N SER A 38 -11.77 2.89 -1.84
CA SER A 38 -11.10 3.78 -0.89
C SER A 38 -11.93 5.03 -0.59
N GLY A 39 -11.57 5.77 0.46
CA GLY A 39 -12.13 7.11 0.75
C GLY A 39 -11.51 8.23 -0.08
N HIS A 40 -10.55 7.91 -0.96
CA HIS A 40 -9.72 8.85 -1.71
C HIS A 40 -9.63 8.43 -3.19
N PRO A 41 -9.79 9.36 -4.15
CA PRO A 41 -9.54 9.09 -5.56
C PRO A 41 -8.06 8.84 -5.86
N ILE A 42 -7.80 8.01 -6.86
CA ILE A 42 -6.46 7.75 -7.37
C ILE A 42 -5.96 8.98 -8.14
N LEU A 43 -4.72 9.37 -7.86
CA LEU A 43 -4.00 10.38 -8.64
C LEU A 43 -3.05 9.68 -9.60
N ASN A 44 -3.11 10.04 -10.89
CA ASN A 44 -2.17 9.58 -11.89
C ASN A 44 -1.12 10.68 -12.12
N LEU A 45 0.16 10.32 -12.04
CA LEU A 45 1.29 11.22 -12.27
C LEU A 45 2.22 10.65 -13.33
N VAL A 46 2.54 11.46 -14.34
CA VAL A 46 3.58 11.14 -15.32
C VAL A 46 4.77 12.03 -15.03
N VAL A 47 5.89 11.42 -14.65
CA VAL A 47 7.13 12.11 -14.32
C VAL A 47 8.23 11.65 -15.26
N GLY A 48 8.84 12.58 -15.98
CA GLY A 48 10.03 12.32 -16.78
C GLY A 48 11.21 11.99 -15.88
N ARG A 49 11.79 10.81 -16.09
CA ARG A 49 12.96 10.32 -15.35
C ARG A 49 14.19 10.39 -16.24
N ASN A 50 15.26 11.03 -15.77
CA ASN A 50 16.58 10.86 -16.36
C ASN A 50 17.04 9.42 -16.12
N ALA A 51 17.43 8.71 -17.17
CA ALA A 51 17.69 7.26 -17.16
C ALA A 51 18.86 6.82 -16.25
N GLU A 52 19.56 7.76 -15.63
CA GLU A 52 20.69 7.48 -14.75
C GLU A 52 20.17 7.18 -13.34
N HIS A 53 20.45 5.96 -12.87
CA HIS A 53 20.11 5.40 -11.56
C HIS A 53 18.68 4.85 -11.41
N SER A 54 18.49 3.61 -11.86
CA SER A 54 17.97 2.61 -10.95
C SER A 54 19.12 1.71 -10.51
N ALA A 55 19.66 1.95 -9.32
CA ALA A 55 20.24 0.82 -8.60
C ALA A 55 19.11 -0.21 -8.50
N ASN A 56 19.34 -1.47 -8.93
CA ASN A 56 18.43 -2.58 -8.69
C ASN A 56 18.39 -2.81 -7.18
N ARG A 57 17.61 -1.98 -6.47
CA ARG A 57 17.41 -2.10 -5.04
C ARG A 57 16.51 -3.31 -4.86
N LYS A 58 17.07 -4.36 -4.28
CA LYS A 58 16.33 -5.50 -3.77
C LYS A 58 15.21 -5.00 -2.85
N VAL A 59 13.96 -5.23 -3.22
CA VAL A 59 12.77 -4.88 -2.43
C VAL A 59 12.20 -6.15 -1.84
N ARG A 60 11.83 -6.09 -0.55
CA ARG A 60 11.13 -7.16 0.13
C ARG A 60 9.62 -6.94 0.02
N ILE A 61 8.92 -7.89 -0.59
CA ILE A 61 7.45 -7.84 -0.76
C ILE A 61 6.83 -9.08 -0.15
N ALA A 62 5.89 -8.88 0.78
CA ALA A 62 5.07 -9.94 1.34
C ALA A 62 3.92 -10.28 0.38
N ASP A 63 3.84 -11.54 -0.04
CA ASP A 63 2.71 -12.08 -0.78
C ASP A 63 1.57 -12.39 0.18
N LEU A 64 0.61 -11.47 0.27
CA LEU A 64 -0.51 -11.57 1.21
C LEU A 64 -1.43 -12.76 0.91
N ASP A 65 -1.47 -13.23 -0.32
CA ASP A 65 -2.29 -14.39 -0.68
C ASP A 65 -1.62 -15.67 -0.22
N THR A 66 -0.31 -15.81 -0.45
CA THR A 66 0.49 -16.89 0.14
C THR A 66 0.39 -16.88 1.66
N PHE A 67 0.50 -15.71 2.29
CA PHE A 67 0.36 -15.56 3.75
C PHE A 67 -1.00 -16.07 4.25
N ARG A 68 -2.11 -15.69 3.58
CA ARG A 68 -3.46 -16.13 3.93
C ARG A 68 -3.63 -17.64 3.76
N GLN A 69 -3.20 -18.20 2.63
CA GLN A 69 -3.26 -19.64 2.37
C GLN A 69 -2.49 -20.45 3.42
N ASN A 70 -1.30 -19.98 3.81
CA ASN A 70 -0.49 -20.61 4.85
C ASN A 70 -1.16 -20.59 6.23
N ARG A 71 -2.02 -19.61 6.51
CA ARG A 71 -2.77 -19.52 7.77
C ARG A 71 -4.08 -20.29 7.72
N ASP A 72 -4.82 -20.25 6.63
CA ASP A 72 -6.09 -20.95 6.46
C ASP A 72 -5.91 -22.48 6.51
N THR A 73 -4.74 -22.97 6.10
CA THR A 73 -4.35 -24.38 6.20
C THR A 73 -3.92 -24.80 7.60
N LYS A 74 -3.62 -23.85 8.50
CA LYS A 74 -3.29 -24.13 9.90
C LYS A 74 -4.58 -24.12 10.73
N LYS A 75 -4.79 -25.18 11.51
CA LYS A 75 -5.92 -25.23 12.45
C LYS A 75 -5.79 -24.09 13.46
N GLU A 76 -6.80 -23.24 13.56
CA GLU A 76 -6.78 -22.12 14.51
C GLU A 76 -6.78 -22.64 15.95
N GLU A 77 -5.70 -22.38 16.68
CA GLU A 77 -5.65 -22.57 18.12
C GLU A 77 -6.04 -21.28 18.84
N PRO A 78 -6.70 -21.36 20.01
CA PRO A 78 -6.98 -20.18 20.82
C PRO A 78 -5.70 -19.41 21.18
N ILE A 79 -5.75 -18.08 21.10
CA ILE A 79 -4.65 -17.20 21.50
C ILE A 79 -4.48 -17.29 23.01
N LYS A 80 -3.38 -17.90 23.47
CA LYS A 80 -3.04 -18.03 24.91
C LYS A 80 -2.17 -16.89 25.41
N ASP A 81 -1.31 -16.37 24.54
CA ASP A 81 -0.37 -15.28 24.82
C ASP A 81 -0.21 -14.41 23.56
N ILE A 82 -0.24 -13.09 23.73
CA ILE A 82 -0.17 -12.15 22.62
C ILE A 82 1.22 -12.07 22.03
N GLY A 83 2.28 -12.17 22.84
CA GLY A 83 3.66 -12.10 22.37
C GLY A 83 3.99 -13.26 21.44
N SER A 84 3.74 -14.47 21.93
CA SER A 84 3.91 -15.72 21.19
C SER A 84 3.04 -15.76 19.92
N TRP A 85 1.86 -15.16 19.96
CA TRP A 85 1.00 -15.06 18.78
C TRP A 85 1.56 -14.08 17.74
N CYS A 86 2.03 -12.90 18.16
CA CYS A 86 2.69 -11.94 17.29
C CYS A 86 3.94 -12.54 16.63
N GLU A 87 4.76 -13.29 17.38
CA GLU A 87 5.94 -13.97 16.84
C GLU A 87 5.58 -14.95 15.72
N LYS A 88 4.50 -15.72 15.89
CA LYS A 88 3.99 -16.62 14.83
C LYS A 88 3.54 -15.86 13.59
N ILE A 89 2.84 -14.73 13.75
CA ILE A 89 2.41 -13.88 12.64
C ILE A 89 3.62 -13.33 11.88
N LEU A 90 4.63 -12.81 12.59
CA LEU A 90 5.85 -12.28 11.98
C LEU A 90 6.61 -13.37 11.21
N ALA A 91 6.71 -14.58 11.76
CA ALA A 91 7.31 -15.72 11.07
C ALA A 91 6.55 -16.08 9.77
N ASP A 92 5.22 -16.06 9.81
CA ASP A 92 4.39 -16.36 8.64
C ASP A 92 4.52 -15.28 7.55
N VAL A 93 4.64 -14.00 7.94
CA VAL A 93 4.95 -12.90 7.01
C VAL A 93 6.33 -13.07 6.38
N GLU A 94 7.34 -13.47 7.16
CA GLU A 94 8.70 -13.72 6.66
C GLU A 94 8.70 -14.82 5.58
N ILE A 95 7.98 -15.92 5.83
CA ILE A 95 7.85 -17.05 4.88
C ILE A 95 7.18 -16.60 3.57
N ALA A 96 6.18 -15.73 3.67
CA ALA A 96 5.47 -15.20 2.50
C ALA A 96 6.21 -14.05 1.80
N THR A 97 7.32 -13.55 2.39
CA THR A 97 8.09 -12.42 1.84
C THR A 97 9.15 -12.89 0.87
N LYS A 98 9.18 -12.27 -0.30
CA LYS A 98 10.18 -12.51 -1.35
C LYS A 98 11.01 -11.26 -1.58
N GLU A 99 12.27 -11.45 -1.94
CA GLU A 99 13.15 -10.38 -2.39
C GLU A 99 13.14 -10.34 -3.92
N ILE A 100 12.78 -9.18 -4.49
CA ILE A 100 12.74 -8.93 -5.94
C ILE A 100 13.65 -7.78 -6.35
#